data_AF-X1VFJ1-F1
#
_entry.id   AF-X1VFJ1-F1
#
_cell.length_a   1.000
_cell.length_b   1.000
_cell.length_c   1.000
_cell.angle_alpha   90.00
_cell.angle_beta   90.00
_cell.angle_gamma   90.00
#
_symmetry.space_group_name_H-M   'P 1'
#
loop_
_entity.id
_entity.type
_entity.pdbx_description
1 polymer ?
#
loop_
_entity_poly.entity_id
_entity_poly.type
_entity_poly.pdbx_seq_one_letter_code
_entity_poly.pdbx_strand_id
1 'polypeptide(L)' 'TEGKMAVLFHDDKETREILELVRYANVEAQKPLVEDELMFIAKYPAIAKKLLTLKPLDY' A
#
# COMPACT_ATOMS: atom_id res chain seq x y z
N THR A 1 -7.14 -15.50 18.43
CA THR A 1 -5.75 -15.63 17.91
C THR A 1 -5.65 -14.74 16.70
N GLU A 2 -5.50 -13.44 16.91
CA GLU A 2 -5.70 -12.45 15.83
C GLU A 2 -4.56 -11.43 15.89
N GLY A 3 -4.09 -10.99 14.73
CA GLY A 3 -3.23 -9.80 14.61
C GLY A 3 -1.73 -10.02 14.37
N LYS A 4 -1.27 -11.19 13.92
CA LYS A 4 0.11 -11.32 13.42
C LYS A 4 0.13 -11.44 11.90
N MET A 5 -0.16 -10.34 11.22
CA MET A 5 0.15 -10.19 9.80
C MET A 5 1.59 -9.69 9.69
N ALA A 6 2.50 -10.55 9.22
CA ALA A 6 3.88 -10.19 8.93
C ALA A 6 4.06 -10.17 7.41
N VAL A 7 4.15 -8.96 6.85
CA VAL A 7 4.63 -8.76 5.48
C VAL A 7 6.13 -8.56 5.57
N LEU A 8 6.90 -9.42 4.90
CA LEU A 8 8.33 -9.23 4.73
C LEU A 8 8.56 -8.41 3.46
N PHE A 9 9.24 -7.29 3.60
CA PHE A 9 9.70 -6.48 2.47
C PHE A 9 11.13 -6.90 2.11
N HIS A 10 11.44 -6.88 0.82
CA HIS A 10 12.75 -7.21 0.26
C HIS A 10 13.79 -6.15 0.64
N ASP A 11 13.42 -4.87 0.61
CA ASP A 11 14.29 -3.75 0.96
C ASP A 11 13.50 -2.52 1.47
N ASP A 12 14.26 -1.54 1.96
CA ASP A 12 13.73 -0.25 2.43
C ASP A 12 12.99 0.53 1.33
N LYS A 13 13.37 0.37 0.06
CA LYS A 13 12.78 1.11 -1.06
C LYS A 13 11.39 0.58 -1.35
N GLU A 14 11.22 -0.74 -1.41
CA GLU A 14 9.92 -1.40 -1.53
C GLU A 14 9.03 -1.04 -0.33
N THR A 15 9.59 -1.05 0.88
CA THR A 15 8.85 -0.67 2.10
C THR A 15 8.27 0.75 2.00
N ARG A 16 9.09 1.72 1.56
CA ARG A 16 8.66 3.11 1.38
C ARG A 16 7.59 3.25 0.30
N GLU A 17 7.75 2.58 -0.83
CA GLU A 17 6.77 2.61 -1.92
C GLU A 17 5.41 2.06 -1.47
N ILE A 18 5.39 0.91 -0.80
CA ILE A 18 4.15 0.32 -0.28
C ILE A 18 3.52 1.23 0.79
N LEU A 19 4.32 1.81 1.69
CA LEU A 19 3.83 2.72 2.72
C LEU A 19 3.19 3.97 2.12
N GLU A 20 3.76 4.53 1.06
CA GLU A 20 3.18 5.67 0.34
C GLU A 20 1.84 5.30 -0.33
N LEU A 21 1.77 4.15 -0.99
CA LEU A 21 0.52 3.67 -1.58
C LEU A 21 -0.59 3.49 -0.52
N VAL A 22 -0.25 2.91 0.64
CA VAL A 22 -1.19 2.78 1.76
C VAL A 22 -1.65 4.15 2.27
N ARG A 23 -0.75 5.13 2.36
CA ARG A 23 -1.12 6.49 2.78
C ARG A 23 -2.07 7.14 1.79
N TYR A 24 -1.79 7.06 0.49
CA TYR A 24 -2.69 7.60 -0.53
C TYR A 24 -4.04 6.91 -0.53
N ALA A 25 -4.06 5.57 -0.47
CA ALA A 25 -5.29 4.79 -0.43
C ALA A 25 -6.16 5.12 0.80
N ASN A 26 -5.57 5.31 1.98
CA ASN A 26 -6.29 5.76 3.17
C ASN A 26 -6.93 7.15 2.98
N VAL A 27 -6.21 8.07 2.33
CA VAL A 27 -6.73 9.41 2.03
C VAL A 27 -7.90 9.34 1.05
N GLU A 28 -7.75 8.60 -0.06
CA GLU A 28 -8.82 8.43 -1.06
C GLU A 28 -10.05 7.73 -0.48
N ALA A 29 -9.85 6.72 0.37
CA ALA A 29 -10.95 5.98 0.99
C ALA A 29 -11.70 6.79 2.07
N GLN A 30 -11.12 7.88 2.57
CA GLN A 30 -11.62 8.67 3.71
C GLN A 30 -11.89 7.82 4.97
N LYS A 31 -11.23 6.66 5.08
CA LYS A 31 -11.32 5.73 6.20
C LYS A 31 -10.06 4.85 6.25
N PRO A 32 -9.72 4.29 7.41
CA PRO A 32 -8.65 3.29 7.49
C PRO A 32 -8.94 2.07 6.61
N LEU A 33 -7.91 1.59 5.92
CA LEU A 33 -7.97 0.35 5.16
C LEU A 33 -8.12 -0.88 6.07
N VAL A 34 -8.86 -1.89 5.61
CA VAL A 34 -8.94 -3.20 6.27
C VAL A 34 -7.77 -4.10 5.88
N GLU A 35 -7.62 -5.23 6.58
CA GLU A 35 -6.50 -6.17 6.40
C GLU A 35 -6.32 -6.63 4.94
N ASP A 36 -7.41 -7.02 4.28
CA ASP A 36 -7.38 -7.48 2.88
C ASP A 36 -6.94 -6.37 1.91
N GLU A 37 -7.31 -5.12 2.18
CA GLU A 37 -6.90 -3.97 1.36
C GLU A 37 -5.41 -3.66 1.53
N LEU A 38 -4.91 -3.72 2.78
CA LEU A 38 -3.48 -3.59 3.05
C LEU A 38 -2.68 -4.72 2.39
N MET A 39 -3.19 -5.95 2.45
CA MET A 39 -2.56 -7.12 1.83
C MET A 39 -2.57 -7.05 0.31
N PHE A 40 -3.65 -6.51 -0.29
CA PHE A 40 -3.72 -6.28 -1.71
C PHE A 40 -2.64 -5.29 -2.18
N ILE A 41 -2.48 -4.17 -1.48
CA ILE A 41 -1.45 -3.17 -1.80
C ILE A 41 -0.05 -3.77 -1.64
N ALA A 42 0.20 -4.52 -0.57
CA ALA A 42 1.49 -5.14 -0.32
C ALA A 42 1.87 -6.20 -1.36
N LYS A 43 0.92 -7.05 -1.78
CA LYS A 43 1.16 -8.11 -2.77
C LYS A 43 1.19 -7.60 -4.21
N TYR A 44 0.44 -6.53 -4.50
CA TYR A 44 0.24 -6.04 -5.86
C TYR A 44 0.42 -4.51 -5.98
N PRO A 45 1.56 -3.94 -5.55
CA PRO A 45 1.75 -2.48 -5.47
C PRO A 45 1.60 -1.79 -6.83
N ALA A 46 2.07 -2.42 -7.92
CA ALA A 46 1.92 -1.89 -9.27
C ALA A 46 0.45 -1.83 -9.74
N ILE A 47 -0.40 -2.75 -9.28
CA ILE A 47 -1.84 -2.73 -9.58
C ILE A 47 -2.50 -1.65 -8.73
N ALA A 48 -2.20 -1.60 -7.43
CA ALA A 48 -2.71 -0.57 -6.52
C ALA A 48 -2.39 0.85 -7.03
N LYS A 49 -1.16 1.10 -7.47
CA LYS A 49 -0.74 2.40 -8.04
C LYS A 49 -1.59 2.81 -9.25
N LYS A 50 -1.92 1.86 -10.14
CA LYS A 50 -2.78 2.11 -11.31
C LYS A 50 -4.22 2.39 -10.90
N LEU A 51 -4.76 1.65 -9.94
CA LEU A 51 -6.13 1.84 -9.44
C LEU A 51 -6.30 3.18 -8.71
N LEU A 52 -5.31 3.59 -7.93
CA LEU A 52 -5.26 4.91 -7.29
C LEU A 52 -4.99 6.05 -8.29
N THR A 53 -4.79 5.73 -9.58
CA THR A 53 -4.46 6.70 -10.64
C THR A 53 -3.26 7.59 -10.33
N LEU A 54 -2.35 7.11 -9.47
CA LEU A 54 -1.18 7.86 -9.04
C LEU A 54 -0.23 8.02 -10.22
N LYS A 55 -0.16 9.24 -10.75
CA LYS A 55 0.93 9.63 -11.65
C LYS A 55 2.22 9.72 -10.83
N PRO A 56 3.35 9.22 -11.34
CA PRO A 56 4.64 9.48 -10.71
C PRO A 56 4.77 10.98 -10.43
N LEU A 57 5.14 11.34 -9.21
CA LEU A 57 5.60 12.70 -8.92
C LEU A 57 7.05 12.75 -9.40
N ASP A 58 7.26 13.30 -10.60
CA ASP A 58 8.60 13.57 -11.11
C ASP A 58 9.15 14.80 -10.34
N TYR A 59 10.03 14.55 -9.37
CA TYR A 59 10.79 15.59 -8.64
C TYR A 59 12.24 15.63 -9.10
#